data_AF-A0A533X756-F1
#
_entry.id   AF-A0A533X756-F1
#
_cell.length_a   1.000
_cell.length_b   1.000
_cell.length_c   1.000
_cell.angle_alpha   90.00
_cell.angle_beta   90.00
_cell.angle_gamma   90.00
#
_symmetry.space_group_name_H-M   'P 1'
#
loop_
_entity.id
_entity.type
_entity.pdbx_description
1 polymer ?
#
loop_
_entity_poly.entity_id
_entity_poly.type
_entity_poly.pdbx_seq_one_letter_code
_entity_poly.pdbx_strand_id
1 'polypeptide(L)'
;MSERSRLNQFSGAAAHQPVHLKRAHAEPSHHACPHPVATVSFRPSSSWSLKGLYVILDPAASPERALVDVLAQAAENGVTLFQYRDKTSAMREVYRQAARLRRAAADAGALFLVNDRCDLALAVDADGVHLGQDDLPLSHARSL
;
A
#
# COMPACT_ATOMS: atom_id res chain seq x y z
N MET A 1 -62.62 -22.59 -8.90
CA MET A 1 -63.02 -23.79 -9.66
C MET A 1 -63.40 -23.35 -11.06
N SER A 2 -62.72 -23.89 -12.09
CA SER A 2 -62.97 -23.70 -13.55
C SER A 2 -62.85 -22.26 -14.08
N GLU A 3 -62.26 -21.92 -15.23
CA GLU A 3 -62.11 -22.61 -16.51
C GLU A 3 -60.74 -22.34 -17.16
N ARG A 4 -60.20 -23.38 -17.81
CA ARG A 4 -59.20 -23.28 -18.88
C ARG A 4 -59.91 -22.93 -20.19
N SER A 5 -59.26 -22.19 -21.10
CA SER A 5 -59.09 -22.52 -22.54
C SER A 5 -59.08 -21.28 -23.47
N ARG A 6 -58.42 -21.44 -24.64
CA ARG A 6 -58.03 -20.51 -25.73
C ARG A 6 -56.67 -19.81 -25.48
N LEU A 7 -55.53 -20.30 -25.96
CA LEU A 7 -55.08 -20.84 -27.26
C LEU A 7 -55.00 -19.80 -28.39
N ASN A 8 -53.74 -19.53 -28.78
CA ASN A 8 -53.18 -19.12 -30.07
C ASN A 8 -53.86 -18.02 -30.88
N GLN A 9 -53.09 -16.96 -31.13
CA GLN A 9 -52.44 -16.71 -32.43
C GLN A 9 -51.64 -15.41 -32.34
N PHE A 10 -50.33 -15.45 -32.63
CA PHE A 10 -49.72 -14.56 -33.62
C PHE A 10 -48.34 -15.12 -34.00
N SER A 11 -48.33 -15.64 -35.23
CA SER A 11 -47.18 -15.98 -36.04
C SER A 11 -46.28 -14.75 -36.23
N GLY A 12 -44.96 -14.95 -36.19
CA GLY A 12 -43.99 -13.90 -36.46
C GLY A 12 -42.56 -14.42 -36.40
N ALA A 13 -42.20 -15.29 -37.33
CA ALA A 13 -40.81 -15.61 -37.62
C ALA A 13 -40.09 -14.35 -38.10
N ALA A 14 -39.06 -13.91 -37.37
CA ALA A 14 -38.09 -12.93 -37.84
C ALA A 14 -36.70 -13.49 -37.57
N ALA A 15 -35.99 -13.71 -38.67
CA ALA A 15 -34.72 -14.40 -38.74
C ALA A 15 -33.61 -13.66 -37.98
N HIS A 16 -32.74 -14.46 -37.37
CA HIS A 16 -31.44 -14.04 -36.87
C HIS A 16 -30.65 -13.32 -37.98
N GLN A 17 -30.39 -12.03 -37.78
CA GLN A 17 -29.27 -11.35 -38.43
C GLN A 17 -28.12 -11.20 -37.43
N PRO A 18 -26.88 -11.61 -37.78
CA PRO A 18 -25.73 -11.39 -36.93
C PRO A 18 -25.33 -9.92 -36.99
N VAL A 19 -25.44 -9.23 -35.84
CA VAL A 19 -24.87 -7.89 -35.67
C VAL A 19 -23.34 -7.99 -35.65
N HIS A 20 -22.72 -7.56 -36.75
CA HIS A 20 -21.28 -7.29 -36.82
C HIS A 20 -20.93 -6.13 -35.88
N LEU A 21 -20.52 -6.46 -34.65
CA LEU A 21 -19.89 -5.50 -33.75
C LEU A 21 -18.47 -5.23 -34.24
N LYS A 22 -18.29 -4.11 -34.94
CA LYS A 22 -16.98 -3.56 -35.31
C LYS A 22 -16.11 -3.49 -34.05
N ARG A 23 -14.92 -4.10 -34.11
CA ARG A 23 -13.83 -3.87 -33.15
C ARG A 23 -13.50 -2.37 -33.13
N ALA A 24 -13.94 -1.68 -32.10
CA ALA A 24 -13.41 -0.37 -31.77
C ALA A 24 -12.02 -0.60 -31.13
N HIS A 25 -10.97 -0.27 -31.87
CA HIS A 25 -9.67 -0.01 -31.28
C HIS A 25 -9.81 1.24 -30.41
N ALA A 26 -9.98 1.05 -29.10
CA ALA A 26 -9.80 2.11 -28.13
C ALA A 26 -8.30 2.18 -27.83
N GLU A 27 -7.62 3.19 -28.36
CA GLU A 27 -6.28 3.55 -27.95
C GLU A 27 -6.28 3.87 -26.44
N PRO A 28 -5.30 3.41 -25.65
CA PRO A 28 -5.19 3.83 -24.27
C PRO A 28 -4.72 5.29 -24.26
N SER A 29 -5.63 6.20 -23.91
CA SER A 29 -5.31 7.57 -23.57
C SER A 29 -4.44 7.56 -22.30
N HIS A 30 -3.13 7.48 -22.51
CA HIS A 30 -2.11 7.73 -21.50
C HIS A 30 -2.28 9.14 -20.95
N HIS A 31 -3.03 9.29 -19.86
CA HIS A 31 -2.88 10.44 -18.98
C HIS A 31 -1.60 10.24 -18.17
N ALA A 32 -0.49 10.60 -18.82
CA ALA A 32 0.80 10.75 -18.17
C ALA A 32 0.70 11.91 -17.17
N CYS A 33 0.38 11.57 -15.92
CA CYS A 33 0.61 12.47 -14.80
C CYS A 33 2.12 12.78 -14.73
N PRO A 34 2.56 14.05 -14.83
CA PRO A 34 3.96 14.41 -14.74
C PRO A 34 4.29 14.53 -13.26
N HIS A 35 4.46 13.39 -12.59
CA HIS A 35 5.09 13.39 -11.27
C HIS A 35 6.53 12.97 -11.53
N PRO A 36 7.53 13.77 -11.16
CA PRO A 36 8.91 13.31 -11.25
C PRO A 36 9.01 12.08 -10.37
N VAL A 37 9.16 10.90 -10.99
CA VAL A 37 9.57 9.69 -10.28
C VAL A 37 11.01 9.97 -9.89
N ALA A 38 11.20 10.49 -8.67
CA ALA A 38 12.51 10.73 -8.12
C ALA A 38 13.23 9.38 -8.13
N THR A 39 14.17 9.20 -9.05
CA THR A 39 15.08 8.07 -9.02
C THR A 39 15.97 8.29 -7.81
N VAL A 40 15.53 7.81 -6.65
CA VAL A 40 16.37 7.73 -5.46
C VAL A 40 17.43 6.69 -5.80
N SER A 41 18.66 7.15 -6.07
CA SER A 41 19.77 6.23 -6.20
C SER A 41 20.00 5.64 -4.81
N PHE A 42 19.58 4.39 -4.63
CA PHE A 42 19.96 3.59 -3.48
C PHE A 42 21.50 3.57 -3.42
N ARG A 43 22.07 4.37 -2.51
CA ARG A 43 23.49 4.35 -2.20
C ARG A 43 23.65 3.56 -0.92
N PRO A 44 23.89 2.24 -0.96
CA PRO A 44 24.33 1.53 0.22
C PRO A 44 25.74 2.05 0.53
N SER A 45 25.84 3.04 1.42
CA SER A 45 27.10 3.24 2.12
C SER A 45 27.34 1.98 2.95
N SER A 46 28.52 1.42 2.78
CA SER A 46 29.01 0.17 3.37
C SER A 46 28.51 -0.12 4.79
N SER A 47 27.90 -1.30 4.94
CA SER A 47 27.43 -1.98 6.15
C SER A 47 26.55 -1.16 7.11
N TRP A 48 25.23 -1.34 7.04
CA TRP A 48 24.34 -0.98 8.13
C TRP A 48 24.74 -1.74 9.39
N SER A 49 25.14 -1.01 10.44
CA SER A 49 25.37 -1.59 11.77
C SER A 49 24.08 -1.45 12.58
N LEU A 50 23.23 -2.48 12.57
CA LEU A 50 22.05 -2.56 13.43
C LEU A 50 22.49 -2.83 14.88
N LYS A 51 22.87 -1.77 15.59
CA LYS A 51 23.24 -1.80 17.02
C LYS A 51 22.40 -0.78 17.77
N GLY A 52 22.05 -1.09 19.01
CA GLY A 52 21.27 -0.21 19.88
C GLY A 52 19.81 -0.64 20.01
N LEU A 53 18.95 0.31 20.34
CA LEU A 53 17.53 0.06 20.57
C LEU A 53 16.76 0.05 19.24
N TYR A 54 15.89 -0.95 19.08
CA TYR A 54 14.95 -1.04 17.98
C TYR A 54 13.53 -0.78 18.51
N VAL A 55 12.96 0.36 18.14
CA VAL A 55 11.65 0.79 18.66
C VAL A 55 10.53 0.44 17.69
N ILE A 56 9.50 -0.23 18.20
CA ILE A 56 8.27 -0.51 17.46
C ILE A 56 7.22 0.53 17.85
N LEU A 57 6.77 1.29 16.87
CA LEU A 57 5.73 2.31 16.97
C LEU A 57 4.38 1.68 16.61
N ASP A 58 3.58 1.42 17.63
CA ASP A 58 2.26 0.84 17.51
C ASP A 58 1.22 1.79 18.13
N PRO A 59 0.22 2.29 17.36
CA PRO A 59 -0.81 3.16 17.89
C PRO A 59 -1.60 2.55 19.05
N ALA A 60 -1.77 1.22 19.07
CA ALA A 60 -2.47 0.53 20.14
C ALA A 60 -1.66 0.47 21.44
N ALA A 61 -0.33 0.57 21.37
CA ALA A 61 0.54 0.57 22.54
C ALA A 61 0.71 1.97 23.18
N SER A 62 0.34 3.05 22.47
CA SER A 62 0.41 4.41 22.97
C SER A 62 -0.75 5.26 22.43
N PRO A 63 -2.00 4.93 22.79
CA PRO A 63 -3.19 5.57 22.21
C PRO A 63 -3.30 7.07 22.52
N GLU A 64 -2.69 7.51 23.63
CA GLU A 64 -2.75 8.91 24.08
C GLU A 64 -1.61 9.78 23.54
N ARG A 65 -0.62 9.20 22.84
CA ARG A 65 0.54 9.94 22.34
C ARG A 65 0.61 9.88 20.82
N ALA A 66 0.92 11.00 20.20
CA ALA A 66 1.25 10.99 18.79
C ALA A 66 2.57 10.23 18.60
N LEU A 67 2.57 9.22 17.71
CA LEU A 67 3.75 8.39 17.46
C LEU A 67 4.94 9.20 16.93
N VAL A 68 4.68 10.33 16.26
CA VAL A 68 5.73 11.25 15.79
C VAL A 68 6.50 11.84 16.97
N ASP A 69 5.81 12.20 18.05
CA ASP A 69 6.45 12.75 19.25
C ASP A 69 7.26 11.69 19.97
N VAL A 70 6.73 10.45 20.04
CA VAL A 70 7.45 9.30 20.60
C VAL A 70 8.73 9.01 19.81
N LEU A 71 8.65 9.04 18.47
CA LEU A 71 9.80 8.88 17.59
C LEU A 71 10.83 9.97 17.83
N ALA A 72 10.41 11.24 17.83
CA ALA A 72 11.30 12.39 18.02
C ALA A 72 12.04 12.30 19.36
N GLN A 73 11.31 12.07 20.45
CA GLN A 73 11.90 11.92 21.79
C GLN A 73 12.87 10.73 21.85
N ALA A 74 12.51 9.60 21.26
CA ALA A 74 13.39 8.44 21.23
C ALA A 74 14.67 8.72 20.41
N ALA A 75 14.54 9.40 19.28
CA ALA A 75 15.67 9.76 18.44
C ALA A 75 16.63 10.76 19.11
N GLU A 76 16.09 11.74 19.85
CA GLU A 76 16.87 12.66 20.68
C GLU A 76 17.71 11.92 21.75
N ASN A 77 17.25 10.74 22.18
CA ASN A 77 17.95 9.88 23.13
C ASN A 77 18.81 8.79 22.47
N GLY A 78 19.09 8.92 21.17
CA GLY A 78 20.05 8.07 20.44
C GLY A 78 19.47 6.81 19.80
N VAL A 79 18.14 6.69 19.71
CA VAL A 79 17.50 5.61 18.94
C VAL A 79 17.62 5.91 17.44
N THR A 80 18.14 4.94 16.68
CA THR A 80 18.41 5.11 15.24
C THR A 80 17.61 4.16 14.35
N LEU A 81 16.74 3.32 14.93
CA LEU A 81 15.94 2.34 14.19
C LEU A 81 14.50 2.26 14.71
N PHE A 82 13.55 2.52 13.82
CA PHE A 82 12.13 2.53 14.10
C PHE A 82 11.36 1.62 13.14
N GLN A 83 10.36 0.93 13.67
CA GLN A 83 9.39 0.17 12.88
C GLN A 83 7.99 0.69 13.14
N TYR A 84 7.23 0.98 12.08
CA TYR A 84 5.81 1.28 12.20
C TYR A 84 4.98 0.01 12.03
N ARG A 85 4.12 -0.26 13.01
CA ARG A 85 3.22 -1.41 13.05
C ARG A 85 1.80 -0.96 13.36
N ASP A 86 0.91 -1.12 12.40
CA ASP A 86 -0.51 -0.84 12.58
C ASP A 86 -1.33 -1.88 11.82
N LYS A 87 -2.10 -2.70 12.56
CA LYS A 87 -2.92 -3.80 12.02
C LYS A 87 -4.42 -3.49 12.06
N THR A 88 -4.83 -2.37 12.65
CA THR A 88 -6.24 -2.10 12.99
C THR A 88 -6.80 -0.89 12.28
N SER A 89 -5.97 0.12 11.99
CA SER A 89 -6.43 1.34 11.36
C SER A 89 -6.79 1.14 9.89
N ALA A 90 -7.67 2.02 9.38
CA ALA A 90 -7.98 2.07 7.96
C ALA A 90 -6.76 2.51 7.14
N MET A 91 -6.67 2.00 5.90
CA MET A 91 -5.47 2.15 5.08
C MET A 91 -5.06 3.61 4.82
N ARG A 92 -6.04 4.50 4.64
CA ARG A 92 -5.76 5.93 4.42
C ARG A 92 -5.05 6.56 5.62
N GLU A 93 -5.48 6.21 6.82
CA GLU A 93 -4.93 6.69 8.09
C GLU A 93 -3.54 6.11 8.30
N VAL A 94 -3.36 4.80 8.07
CA VAL A 94 -2.05 4.12 8.11
C VAL A 94 -1.06 4.81 7.17
N TYR A 95 -1.44 5.08 5.92
CA TYR A 95 -0.58 5.76 4.95
C TYR A 95 -0.19 7.17 5.42
N ARG A 96 -1.16 7.97 5.87
CA ARG A 96 -0.90 9.33 6.37
C ARG A 96 0.04 9.32 7.58
N GLN A 97 -0.15 8.37 8.49
CA GLN A 97 0.69 8.23 9.66
C GLN A 97 2.10 7.78 9.29
N ALA A 98 2.22 6.76 8.44
CA ALA A 98 3.51 6.26 7.95
C ALA A 98 4.31 7.35 7.23
N ALA A 99 3.67 8.17 6.38
CA ALA A 99 4.34 9.28 5.70
C ALA A 99 4.89 10.34 6.67
N ARG A 100 4.12 10.66 7.74
CA ARG A 100 4.58 11.57 8.80
C ARG A 100 5.74 10.99 9.59
N LEU A 101 5.66 9.73 9.97
CA LEU A 101 6.72 9.04 10.71
C LEU A 101 8.00 8.91 9.87
N ARG A 102 7.87 8.57 8.60
CA ARG A 102 8.99 8.49 7.67
C ARG A 102 9.73 9.83 7.60
N ARG A 103 8.99 10.93 7.48
CA ARG A 103 9.58 12.27 7.45
C ARG A 103 10.32 12.59 8.75
N ALA A 104 9.70 12.32 9.88
CA ALA A 104 10.32 12.54 11.18
C ALA A 104 11.59 11.70 11.38
N ALA A 105 11.59 10.44 10.92
CA ALA A 105 12.76 9.58 10.95
C ALA A 105 13.90 10.10 10.06
N ALA A 106 13.57 10.58 8.84
CA ALA A 106 14.55 11.20 7.95
C ALA A 106 15.19 12.44 8.58
N ASP A 107 14.36 13.34 9.15
CA ASP A 107 14.83 14.56 9.79
C ASP A 107 15.73 14.24 11.01
N ALA A 108 15.49 13.10 11.68
CA ALA A 108 16.30 12.60 12.79
C ALA A 108 17.52 11.74 12.36
N GLY A 109 17.71 11.48 11.07
CA GLY A 109 18.78 10.59 10.57
C GLY A 109 18.63 9.13 11.00
N ALA A 110 17.41 8.69 11.31
CA ALA A 110 17.08 7.34 11.75
C ALA A 110 16.47 6.49 10.62
N LEU A 111 16.66 5.18 10.71
CA LEU A 111 16.05 4.21 9.81
C LEU A 111 14.58 3.99 10.16
N PHE A 112 13.75 3.94 9.14
CA PHE A 112 12.31 3.72 9.24
C PHE A 112 11.88 2.49 8.43
N LEU A 113 11.35 1.49 9.14
CA LEU A 113 10.84 0.26 8.57
C LEU A 113 9.32 0.19 8.70
N VAL A 114 8.66 -0.44 7.72
CA VAL A 114 7.22 -0.73 7.76
C VAL A 114 6.99 -2.21 8.02
N ASN A 115 6.04 -2.54 8.89
CA ASN A 115 5.71 -3.92 9.21
C ASN A 115 4.77 -4.56 8.18
N ASP A 116 5.07 -5.78 7.73
CA ASP A 116 4.32 -6.71 6.84
C ASP A 116 4.01 -6.19 5.42
N ARG A 117 4.01 -4.87 5.23
CA ARG A 117 3.37 -4.18 4.11
C ARG A 117 4.36 -3.54 3.15
N CYS A 118 4.80 -4.32 2.16
CA CYS A 118 5.69 -3.84 1.10
C CYS A 118 5.05 -2.70 0.26
N ASP A 119 3.75 -2.79 0.00
CA ASP A 119 2.98 -1.76 -0.72
C ASP A 119 3.09 -0.40 -0.04
N LEU A 120 2.90 -0.37 1.28
CA LEU A 120 2.99 0.82 2.09
C LEU A 120 4.43 1.31 2.21
N ALA A 121 5.40 0.40 2.40
CA ALA A 121 6.82 0.74 2.46
C ALA A 121 7.27 1.50 1.21
N LEU A 122 6.90 1.01 0.03
CA LEU A 122 7.19 1.64 -1.25
C LEU A 122 6.44 2.98 -1.40
N ALA A 123 5.16 3.02 -1.03
CA ALA A 123 4.35 4.22 -1.16
C ALA A 123 4.85 5.40 -0.33
N VAL A 124 5.53 5.15 0.80
CA VAL A 124 6.09 6.19 1.67
C VAL A 124 7.60 6.35 1.56
N ASP A 125 8.27 5.61 0.66
CA ASP A 125 9.74 5.59 0.54
C ASP A 125 10.44 5.24 1.87
N ALA A 126 9.96 4.18 2.53
CA ALA A 126 10.56 3.63 3.74
C ALA A 126 11.93 2.99 3.45
N ASP A 127 12.81 2.98 4.45
CA ASP A 127 14.16 2.40 4.29
C ASP A 127 14.14 0.87 4.21
N GLY A 128 13.01 0.25 4.58
CA GLY A 128 12.78 -1.17 4.40
C GLY A 128 11.45 -1.67 4.95
N VAL A 129 11.28 -2.99 4.89
CA VAL A 129 10.11 -3.71 5.38
C VAL A 129 10.55 -4.81 6.35
N HIS A 130 9.77 -5.03 7.40
CA HIS A 130 9.90 -6.19 8.28
C HIS A 130 8.83 -7.21 7.90
N LEU A 131 9.24 -8.46 7.64
CA LEU A 131 8.36 -9.54 7.22
C LEU A 131 8.51 -10.71 8.19
N GLY A 132 7.38 -11.20 8.67
CA GLY A 132 7.24 -12.47 9.39
C GLY A 132 7.17 -13.67 8.45
N GLN A 133 6.94 -14.85 9.04
CA GLN A 133 6.95 -16.12 8.31
C GLN A 133 5.74 -16.29 7.38
N ASP A 134 4.60 -15.70 7.75
CA ASP A 134 3.33 -15.83 7.02
C ASP A 134 3.07 -14.66 6.06
N ASP A 135 4.01 -13.71 5.95
CA ASP A 135 3.89 -12.54 5.07
C ASP A 135 4.37 -12.84 3.64
N LEU A 136 4.45 -11.79 2.81
CA LEU A 136 4.92 -11.93 1.43
C LEU A 136 6.28 -12.65 1.38
N PRO A 137 6.43 -13.72 0.56
CA PRO A 137 7.69 -14.46 0.48
C PRO A 137 8.86 -13.55 0.17
N LEU A 138 9.99 -13.75 0.86
CA LEU A 138 11.18 -12.90 0.75
C LEU A 138 11.67 -12.72 -0.70
N SER A 139 11.56 -13.76 -1.53
CA SER A 139 11.92 -13.70 -2.95
C SER A 139 11.10 -12.67 -3.73
N HIS A 140 9.80 -12.55 -3.42
CA HIS A 140 8.90 -11.60 -4.06
C HIS A 140 9.11 -10.20 -3.49
N ALA A 141 9.24 -10.08 -2.16
CA ALA A 141 9.49 -8.79 -1.51
C ALA A 141 10.76 -8.10 -2.04
N ARG A 142 11.82 -8.87 -2.33
CA ARG A 142 13.07 -8.36 -2.92
C ARG A 142 12.97 -7.97 -4.39
N SER A 143 11.91 -8.38 -5.09
CA SER A 143 11.72 -8.12 -6.53
C SER A 143 10.91 -6.86 -6.81
N LEU A 144 10.38 -6.21 -5.77
CA LEU A 144 9.60 -4.98 -5.85
C LEU A 144 10.47 -3.73 -5.97
#